data_AF-A0A4R4PQ96-F1
#
_entry.id   AF-A0A4R4PQ96-F1
#
_cell.length_a   1.000
_cell.length_b   1.000
_cell.length_c   1.000
_cell.angle_alpha   90.00
_cell.angle_beta   90.00
_cell.angle_gamma   90.00
#
_symmetry.space_group_name_H-M   'P 1'
#
loop_
_entity.id
_entity.type
_entity.pdbx_description
1 polymer ?
#
loop_
_entity_poly.entity_id
_entity_poly.type
_entity_poly.pdbx_seq_one_letter_code
_entity_poly.pdbx_strand_id
1 'polypeptide(L)'
;MYRTADELDWEFLGNPGKTAQYRRWFDDPDIGGELRRFASDQDVRVWIKDVPMKEYARAQEGIGNFVPYVRRRFRGADEVVQFFCGAGWSVVPDTVEGKPNHCLATDGNATRYICWGKAGVLKDLIWAALNEAIDSPTRPGIVITTRDGETIPQHVRERHTQLANHCGVDLDHLHRSMIDNPDLTTMP
;
A
#
# COMPACT_ATOMS: atom_id res chain seq x y z
N MET A 1 8.66 14.44 9.51
CA MET A 1 7.50 14.30 8.59
C MET A 1 6.60 13.10 8.90
N TYR A 2 7.09 11.86 8.86
CA TYR A 2 6.23 10.67 9.05
C TYR A 2 5.55 10.58 10.41
N ARG A 3 6.24 11.01 11.48
CA ARG A 3 5.61 11.22 12.79
C ARG A 3 4.36 12.11 12.70
N THR A 4 4.48 13.28 12.06
CA THR A 4 3.37 14.21 11.88
C THR A 4 2.27 13.63 10.99
N ALA A 5 2.62 12.88 9.94
CA ALA A 5 1.64 12.22 9.08
C ALA A 5 0.82 11.17 9.86
N ASP A 6 1.49 10.40 10.71
CA ASP A 6 0.87 9.40 11.59
C ASP A 6 -0.07 10.04 12.62
N GLU A 7 0.36 11.12 13.27
CA GLU A 7 -0.44 11.89 14.25
C GLU A 7 -1.69 12.54 13.63
N LEU A 8 -1.63 12.87 12.34
CA LEU A 8 -2.76 13.46 11.60
C LEU A 8 -3.70 12.41 10.99
N ASP A 9 -3.39 11.12 11.13
CA ASP A 9 -4.00 10.03 10.37
C ASP A 9 -4.09 10.38 8.88
N TRP A 10 -2.92 10.56 8.28
CA TRP A 10 -2.75 11.12 6.93
C TRP A 10 -3.73 10.60 5.89
N GLU A 11 -4.06 9.31 5.93
CA GLU A 11 -4.96 8.67 4.99
C GLU A 11 -6.42 9.13 5.13
N PHE A 12 -6.90 9.46 6.34
CA PHE A 12 -8.22 10.07 6.57
C PHE A 12 -8.22 11.59 6.49
N LEU A 13 -7.03 12.22 6.44
CA LEU A 13 -6.94 13.66 6.27
C LEU A 13 -7.46 14.07 4.89
N GLY A 14 -8.53 14.89 4.88
CA GLY A 14 -9.08 15.44 3.65
C GLY A 14 -8.09 16.33 2.89
N ASN A 15 -8.33 16.53 1.59
CA ASN A 15 -7.45 17.33 0.72
C ASN A 15 -7.11 18.74 1.26
N PRO A 16 -8.06 19.50 1.87
CA PRO A 16 -7.71 20.78 2.49
C PRO A 16 -6.71 20.64 3.64
N GLY A 17 -6.88 19.61 4.48
CA GLY A 17 -5.97 19.31 5.59
C GLY A 17 -4.58 18.91 5.11
N LYS A 18 -4.50 18.02 4.10
CA LYS A 18 -3.24 17.65 3.45
C LYS A 18 -2.53 18.86 2.87
N THR A 19 -3.26 19.72 2.16
CA THR A 19 -2.74 20.97 1.58
C THR A 19 -2.17 21.91 2.64
N ALA A 20 -2.88 22.08 3.75
CA ALA A 20 -2.41 22.90 4.88
C ALA A 20 -1.14 22.30 5.51
N GLN A 21 -1.08 20.98 5.69
CA GLN A 21 0.12 20.33 6.23
C GLN A 21 1.32 20.41 5.29
N TYR A 22 1.11 20.28 3.97
CA TYR A 22 2.18 20.48 3.00
C TYR A 22 2.78 21.88 3.06
N ARG A 23 1.94 22.92 3.24
CA ARG A 23 2.42 24.29 3.47
C ARG A 23 3.26 24.39 4.74
N ARG A 24 2.80 23.79 5.85
CA ARG A 24 3.56 23.76 7.11
C ARG A 24 4.95 23.14 6.92
N TRP A 25 5.06 21.99 6.26
CA TRP A 25 6.38 21.37 5.99
C TRP A 25 7.24 22.19 5.02
N PHE A 26 6.63 22.89 4.07
CA PHE A 26 7.35 23.78 3.16
C PHE A 26 7.91 25.03 3.88
N ASP A 27 7.17 25.58 4.84
CA ASP A 27 7.58 26.76 5.61
C ASP A 27 8.52 26.41 6.77
N ASP A 28 8.55 25.13 7.19
CA ASP A 28 9.40 24.62 8.27
C ASP A 28 10.90 24.78 7.93
N PRO A 29 11.71 25.45 8.79
CA PRO A 29 13.13 25.65 8.55
C PRO A 29 13.93 24.34 8.39
N ASP A 30 13.59 23.30 9.14
CA ASP A 30 14.33 22.03 9.18
C ASP A 30 13.91 21.06 8.06
N ILE A 31 12.82 21.37 7.34
CA ILE A 31 12.33 20.57 6.21
C ILE A 31 12.42 21.40 4.93
N GLY A 32 11.52 22.34 4.74
CA GLY A 32 11.44 23.15 3.52
C GLY A 32 12.56 24.19 3.44
N GLY A 33 13.03 24.72 4.57
CA GLY A 33 14.21 25.59 4.62
C GLY A 33 15.46 24.90 4.09
N GLU A 34 15.76 23.68 4.54
CA GLU A 34 16.88 22.88 4.05
C GLU A 34 16.73 22.49 2.58
N LEU A 35 15.55 22.01 2.14
CA LEU A 35 15.34 21.60 0.75
C LEU A 35 15.47 22.77 -0.25
N ARG A 36 15.05 23.98 0.13
CA ARG A 36 15.15 25.20 -0.71
C ARG A 36 16.59 25.63 -0.99
N ARG A 37 17.59 25.08 -0.28
CA ARG A 37 19.01 25.28 -0.59
C ARG A 37 19.44 24.53 -1.86
N PHE A 38 18.68 23.51 -2.26
CA PHE A 38 19.03 22.59 -3.34
C PHE A 38 18.07 22.62 -4.54
N ALA A 39 16.87 23.18 -4.38
CA ALA A 39 15.84 23.16 -5.40
C ALA A 39 14.93 24.39 -5.33
N SER A 40 14.20 24.66 -6.43
CA SER A 40 13.23 25.75 -6.47
C SER A 40 12.03 25.48 -5.55
N ASP A 41 11.32 26.54 -5.14
CA ASP A 41 10.11 26.41 -4.31
C ASP A 41 9.06 25.45 -4.91
N GLN A 42 8.91 25.47 -6.22
CA GLN A 42 8.01 24.56 -6.93
C GLN A 42 8.47 23.11 -6.81
N ASP A 43 9.75 22.86 -7.02
CA ASP A 43 10.32 21.51 -6.94
C ASP A 43 10.28 20.97 -5.51
N VAL A 44 10.51 21.81 -4.49
CA VAL A 44 10.42 21.40 -3.08
C VAL A 44 8.99 20.94 -2.75
N ARG A 45 7.96 21.68 -3.18
CA ARG A 45 6.56 21.30 -2.96
C ARG A 45 6.22 19.96 -3.62
N VAL A 46 6.67 19.78 -4.86
CA VAL A 46 6.49 18.51 -5.60
C VAL A 46 7.24 17.38 -4.90
N TRP A 47 8.49 17.62 -4.52
CA TRP A 47 9.34 16.64 -3.87
C TRP A 47 8.71 16.13 -2.58
N ILE A 48 8.27 17.02 -1.68
CA ILE A 48 7.59 16.66 -0.42
C ILE A 48 6.36 15.76 -0.68
N LYS A 49 5.59 16.05 -1.73
CA LYS A 49 4.37 15.30 -2.07
C LYS A 49 4.70 13.94 -2.68
N ASP A 50 5.55 13.92 -3.70
CA ASP A 50 5.71 12.78 -4.60
C ASP A 50 6.86 11.85 -4.20
N VAL A 51 7.74 12.28 -3.28
CA VAL A 51 8.82 11.45 -2.73
C VAL A 51 8.46 10.95 -1.33
N PRO A 52 8.66 11.67 -0.21
CA PRO A 52 8.50 11.07 1.10
C PRO A 52 7.05 10.66 1.37
N MET A 53 6.04 11.43 0.96
CA MET A 53 4.64 11.03 1.24
C MET A 53 4.14 9.87 0.38
N LYS A 54 4.73 9.64 -0.79
CA LYS A 54 4.51 8.42 -1.57
C LYS A 54 5.16 7.22 -0.90
N GLU A 55 6.39 7.38 -0.43
CA GLU A 55 7.12 6.35 0.31
C GLU A 55 6.47 6.06 1.66
N TYR A 56 5.79 7.03 2.29
CA TYR A 56 5.01 6.81 3.51
C TYR A 56 3.92 5.75 3.30
N ALA A 57 3.12 5.88 2.24
CA ALA A 57 2.05 4.92 1.94
C ALA A 57 2.61 3.52 1.63
N ARG A 58 3.76 3.44 0.95
CA ARG A 58 4.46 2.16 0.66
C ARG A 58 5.03 1.53 1.93
N ALA A 59 5.65 2.34 2.77
CA ALA A 59 6.23 1.89 4.04
C ALA A 59 5.15 1.36 5.00
N GLN A 60 3.95 1.96 5.02
CA GLN A 60 2.80 1.42 5.76
C GLN A 60 2.37 0.03 5.27
N GLU A 61 2.58 -0.29 3.99
CA GLU A 61 2.35 -1.62 3.42
C GLU A 61 3.50 -2.59 3.68
N GLY A 62 4.60 -2.13 4.29
CA GLY A 62 5.80 -2.93 4.48
C GLY A 62 6.73 -2.98 3.27
N ILE A 63 6.59 -2.02 2.35
CA ILE A 63 7.30 -2.03 1.06
C ILE A 63 8.34 -0.91 1.01
N GLY A 64 9.57 -1.26 0.63
CA GLY A 64 10.65 -0.33 0.33
C GLY A 64 11.49 0.12 1.52
N ASN A 65 12.51 0.93 1.23
CA ASN A 65 13.57 1.29 2.19
C ASN A 65 13.10 2.21 3.33
N PHE A 66 11.89 2.76 3.23
CA PHE A 66 11.36 3.70 4.22
C PHE A 66 10.54 3.03 5.32
N VAL A 67 10.34 1.72 5.24
CA VAL A 67 9.67 0.90 6.26
C VAL A 67 10.17 1.18 7.68
N PRO A 68 11.49 1.29 7.95
CA PRO A 68 11.97 1.52 9.32
C PRO A 68 11.61 2.90 9.92
N TYR A 69 11.05 3.83 9.13
CA TYR A 69 10.78 5.21 9.58
C TYR A 69 9.31 5.50 9.86
N VAL A 70 8.39 4.58 9.55
CA VAL A 70 6.96 4.75 9.86
C VAL A 70 6.64 4.18 11.24
N ARG A 71 5.85 4.91 12.04
CA ARG A 71 5.49 4.49 13.40
C ARG A 71 4.57 3.26 13.42
N ARG A 72 3.58 3.27 12.54
CA ARG A 72 2.59 2.20 12.39
C ARG A 72 2.57 1.73 10.96
N ARG A 73 2.36 0.43 10.76
CA ARG A 73 2.24 -0.24 9.46
C ARG A 73 1.27 -1.41 9.55
N PHE A 74 0.84 -1.93 8.41
CA PHE A 74 0.18 -3.23 8.36
C PHE A 74 1.20 -4.36 8.56
N ARG A 75 0.70 -5.57 8.83
CA ARG A 75 1.53 -6.77 9.02
C ARG A 75 2.32 -7.20 7.78
N GLY A 76 2.07 -6.57 6.62
CA GLY A 76 2.80 -6.80 5.37
C GLY A 76 2.11 -7.80 4.44
N ALA A 77 2.86 -8.27 3.44
CA ALA A 77 2.37 -9.15 2.39
C ALA A 77 1.99 -10.55 2.90
N ASP A 78 2.66 -11.07 3.94
CA ASP A 78 2.34 -12.39 4.50
C ASP A 78 0.90 -12.47 5.03
N GLU A 79 0.39 -11.41 5.65
CA GLU A 79 -1.02 -11.35 6.09
C GLU A 79 -1.98 -11.50 4.91
N VAL A 80 -1.65 -10.87 3.77
CA VAL A 80 -2.46 -10.94 2.54
C VAL A 80 -2.40 -12.34 1.93
N VAL A 81 -1.20 -12.93 1.84
CA VAL A 81 -0.99 -14.27 1.30
C VAL A 81 -1.68 -15.33 2.14
N GLN A 82 -1.49 -15.29 3.46
CA GLN A 82 -2.09 -16.27 4.38
C GLN A 82 -3.61 -16.16 4.42
N PHE A 83 -4.15 -14.95 4.34
CA PHE A 83 -5.58 -14.74 4.22
C PHE A 83 -6.14 -15.36 2.92
N PHE A 84 -5.52 -15.07 1.79
CA PHE A 84 -6.08 -15.40 0.49
C PHE A 84 -5.82 -16.85 0.06
N CYS A 85 -4.63 -17.39 0.35
CA CYS A 85 -4.22 -18.73 -0.06
C CYS A 85 -4.31 -19.76 1.08
N GLY A 86 -4.37 -19.31 2.33
CA GLY A 86 -4.39 -20.15 3.53
C GLY A 86 -3.05 -20.19 4.27
N ALA A 87 -3.08 -20.68 5.51
CA ALA A 87 -1.95 -20.63 6.45
C ALA A 87 -0.69 -21.41 6.02
N GLY A 88 -0.79 -22.32 5.05
CA GLY A 88 0.34 -23.06 4.49
C GLY A 88 1.12 -22.29 3.42
N TRP A 89 0.65 -21.10 3.03
CA TRP A 89 1.28 -20.27 2.01
C TRP A 89 2.15 -19.17 2.65
N SER A 90 3.20 -18.82 1.93
CA SER A 90 4.15 -17.77 2.30
C SER A 90 4.50 -16.91 1.10
N VAL A 91 5.01 -15.71 1.34
CA VAL A 91 5.54 -14.83 0.30
C VAL A 91 6.86 -15.40 -0.23
N VAL A 92 7.02 -15.46 -1.55
CA VAL A 92 8.31 -15.77 -2.18
C VAL A 92 9.24 -14.57 -1.95
N PRO A 93 10.46 -14.79 -1.40
CA PRO A 93 11.40 -13.71 -1.14
C PRO A 93 11.66 -12.83 -2.36
N ASP A 94 11.86 -11.53 -2.12
CA ASP A 94 12.20 -10.52 -3.15
C ASP A 94 11.14 -10.31 -4.25
N THR A 95 9.92 -10.83 -4.08
CA THR A 95 8.81 -10.60 -5.03
C THR A 95 7.83 -9.52 -4.59
N VAL A 96 7.98 -8.99 -3.37
CA VAL A 96 7.11 -7.93 -2.85
C VAL A 96 7.46 -6.60 -3.52
N GLU A 97 6.55 -6.13 -4.37
CA GLU A 97 6.73 -4.89 -5.12
C GLU A 97 5.50 -3.99 -5.04
N GLY A 98 5.67 -2.73 -5.48
CA GLY A 98 4.62 -1.74 -5.55
C GLY A 98 4.34 -1.28 -6.98
N LYS A 99 3.06 -0.98 -7.26
CA LYS A 99 2.40 -0.60 -8.55
C LYS A 99 1.80 -1.76 -9.38
N PRO A 100 0.67 -2.36 -8.96
CA PRO A 100 0.05 -2.27 -7.63
C PRO A 100 0.87 -3.05 -6.60
N ASN A 101 0.46 -3.06 -5.34
CA ASN A 101 1.14 -3.91 -4.36
C ASN A 101 0.92 -5.37 -4.75
N HIS A 102 1.98 -6.16 -4.84
CA HIS A 102 1.90 -7.55 -5.26
C HIS A 102 3.08 -8.39 -4.79
N CYS A 103 2.94 -9.70 -4.92
CA CYS A 103 4.00 -10.69 -4.73
C CYS A 103 3.65 -12.01 -5.41
N LEU A 104 4.62 -12.91 -5.47
CA LEU A 104 4.35 -14.34 -5.65
C LEU A 104 4.19 -14.99 -4.28
N ALA A 105 3.18 -15.82 -4.13
CA ALA A 105 2.94 -16.67 -2.98
C ALA A 105 3.30 -18.13 -3.32
N THR A 106 3.73 -18.92 -2.34
CA THR A 106 4.00 -20.35 -2.51
C THR A 106 3.66 -21.17 -1.26
N ASP A 107 3.23 -22.42 -1.48
CA ASP A 107 3.12 -23.48 -0.47
C ASP A 107 4.26 -24.52 -0.57
N GLY A 108 5.27 -24.24 -1.39
CA GLY A 108 6.39 -25.14 -1.72
C GLY A 108 6.15 -26.06 -2.92
N ASN A 109 4.91 -26.22 -3.39
CA ASN A 109 4.57 -27.03 -4.56
C ASN A 109 4.05 -26.20 -5.74
N ALA A 110 3.31 -25.13 -5.45
CA ALA A 110 2.75 -24.22 -6.42
C ALA A 110 3.17 -22.78 -6.11
N THR A 111 3.10 -21.94 -7.14
CA THR A 111 3.28 -20.48 -7.03
C THR A 111 2.05 -19.77 -7.55
N ARG A 112 1.64 -18.71 -6.88
CA ARG A 112 0.45 -17.93 -7.23
C ARG A 112 0.73 -16.45 -7.15
N TYR A 113 0.39 -15.70 -8.20
CA TYR A 113 0.46 -14.24 -8.17
C TYR A 113 -0.68 -13.67 -7.32
N ILE A 114 -0.34 -12.77 -6.39
CA ILE A 114 -1.29 -12.07 -5.53
C ILE A 114 -1.01 -10.57 -5.61
N CYS A 115 -2.04 -9.78 -5.89
CA CYS A 115 -1.97 -8.32 -5.81
C CYS A 115 -3.06 -7.77 -4.89
N TRP A 116 -2.81 -6.61 -4.28
CA TRP A 116 -3.75 -5.99 -3.35
C TRP A 116 -3.76 -4.47 -3.42
N GLY A 117 -4.86 -3.91 -2.93
CA GLY A 117 -5.04 -2.47 -2.83
C GLY A 117 -6.47 -2.09 -2.44
N LYS A 118 -6.73 -0.79 -2.36
CA LYS A 118 -8.05 -0.25 -2.03
C LYS A 118 -9.05 -0.46 -3.18
N ALA A 119 -10.35 -0.42 -2.86
CA ALA A 119 -11.43 -0.55 -3.84
C ALA A 119 -11.28 0.39 -5.07
N GLY A 120 -10.83 1.62 -4.85
CA GLY A 120 -10.68 2.63 -5.91
C GLY A 120 -9.64 2.31 -6.99
N VAL A 121 -8.76 1.32 -6.76
CA VAL A 121 -7.73 0.90 -7.72
C VAL A 121 -8.03 -0.48 -8.34
N LEU A 122 -9.25 -1.00 -8.20
CA LEU A 122 -9.63 -2.32 -8.72
C LEU A 122 -9.30 -2.51 -10.21
N LYS A 123 -9.46 -1.47 -11.04
CA LYS A 123 -9.12 -1.54 -12.47
C LYS A 123 -7.63 -1.88 -12.69
N ASP A 124 -6.74 -1.33 -11.86
CA ASP A 124 -5.30 -1.49 -11.99
C ASP A 124 -4.89 -2.88 -11.46
N LEU A 125 -5.58 -3.35 -10.41
CA LEU A 125 -5.41 -4.72 -9.87
C LEU A 125 -5.85 -5.79 -10.87
N ILE A 126 -7.01 -5.61 -11.52
CA ILE A 126 -7.49 -6.52 -12.56
C ILE A 126 -6.51 -6.54 -13.73
N TRP A 127 -6.05 -5.37 -14.18
CA TRP A 127 -5.08 -5.29 -15.26
C TRP A 127 -3.78 -6.02 -14.92
N ALA A 128 -3.23 -5.81 -13.72
CA ALA A 128 -2.03 -6.50 -13.27
C ALA A 128 -2.23 -8.03 -13.23
N ALA A 129 -3.31 -8.48 -12.60
CA ALA A 129 -3.65 -9.90 -12.51
C ALA A 129 -3.85 -10.55 -13.89
N LEU A 130 -4.47 -9.86 -14.84
CA LEU A 130 -4.67 -10.39 -16.20
C LEU A 130 -3.36 -10.51 -16.99
N ASN A 131 -2.41 -9.58 -16.82
CA ASN A 131 -1.11 -9.69 -17.47
C ASN A 131 -0.35 -10.92 -16.94
N GLU A 132 -0.37 -11.12 -15.63
CA GLU A 132 0.28 -12.28 -14.99
C GLU A 132 -0.38 -13.61 -15.35
N ALA A 133 -1.69 -13.62 -15.57
CA ALA A 133 -2.43 -14.82 -15.98
C ALA A 133 -1.99 -15.37 -17.35
N ILE A 134 -1.31 -14.57 -18.20
CA ILE A 134 -0.83 -15.01 -19.51
C ILE A 134 0.25 -16.08 -19.36
N ASP A 135 1.15 -15.88 -18.40
CA ASP A 135 2.33 -16.73 -18.20
C ASP A 135 2.20 -17.65 -16.97
N SER A 136 1.23 -17.40 -16.08
CA SER A 136 1.06 -18.17 -14.84
C SER A 136 0.23 -19.44 -15.02
N PRO A 137 0.69 -20.59 -14.48
CA PRO A 137 -0.10 -21.83 -14.49
C PRO A 137 -1.25 -21.82 -13.47
N THR A 138 -1.31 -20.80 -12.60
CA THR A 138 -2.36 -20.68 -11.57
C THR A 138 -3.18 -19.42 -11.78
N ARG A 139 -4.44 -19.47 -11.35
CA ARG A 139 -5.34 -18.32 -11.41
C ARG A 139 -4.86 -17.23 -10.44
N PRO A 140 -4.53 -16.01 -10.90
CA PRO A 140 -4.09 -14.93 -10.01
C PRO A 140 -5.15 -14.51 -8.99
N GLY A 141 -4.69 -13.97 -7.87
CA GLY A 141 -5.51 -13.49 -6.77
C GLY A 141 -5.48 -11.97 -6.62
N ILE A 142 -6.64 -11.38 -6.32
CA ILE A 142 -6.80 -9.98 -5.97
C ILE A 142 -7.35 -9.87 -4.56
N VAL A 143 -6.70 -9.07 -3.71
CA VAL A 143 -7.21 -8.74 -2.37
C VAL A 143 -7.55 -7.27 -2.29
N ILE A 144 -8.83 -6.96 -2.10
CA ILE A 144 -9.27 -5.61 -1.82
C ILE A 144 -9.17 -5.34 -0.33
N THR A 145 -8.30 -4.41 0.05
CA THR A 145 -8.03 -4.12 1.46
C THR A 145 -8.82 -2.93 1.98
N THR A 146 -9.30 -3.02 3.22
CA THR A 146 -9.80 -1.87 4.01
C THR A 146 -9.02 -1.75 5.30
N ARG A 147 -9.03 -0.56 5.91
CA ARG A 147 -8.50 -0.32 7.26
C ARG A 147 -9.58 0.10 8.27
N ASP A 148 -9.20 0.21 9.53
CA ASP A 148 -10.09 0.68 10.61
C ASP A 148 -10.79 1.99 10.22
N GLY A 149 -12.13 2.00 10.24
CA GLY A 149 -12.94 3.15 9.80
C GLY A 149 -13.35 3.14 8.32
N GLU A 150 -12.84 2.21 7.51
CA GLU A 150 -13.27 2.01 6.13
C GLU A 150 -14.22 0.81 6.00
N THR A 151 -15.29 0.98 5.22
CA THR A 151 -16.23 -0.09 4.89
C THR A 151 -16.53 -0.08 3.40
N ILE A 152 -16.62 -1.27 2.81
CA ILE A 152 -17.09 -1.44 1.43
C ILE A 152 -18.52 -1.98 1.51
N PRO A 153 -19.53 -1.25 0.98
CA PRO A 153 -20.90 -1.73 0.95
C PRO A 153 -21.02 -3.09 0.26
N GLN A 154 -21.96 -3.91 0.72
CA GLN A 154 -22.12 -5.29 0.23
C GLN A 154 -22.32 -5.36 -1.30
N HIS A 155 -23.17 -4.50 -1.87
CA HIS A 155 -23.40 -4.46 -3.32
C HIS A 155 -22.13 -4.14 -4.12
N VAL A 156 -21.20 -3.35 -3.56
CA VAL A 156 -19.91 -3.05 -4.19
C VAL A 156 -19.00 -4.28 -4.13
N ARG A 157 -18.98 -5.00 -3.00
CA ARG A 157 -18.23 -6.27 -2.87
C ARG A 157 -18.69 -7.29 -3.90
N GLU A 158 -20.00 -7.48 -4.02
CA GLU A 158 -20.60 -8.38 -5.01
C GLU A 158 -20.22 -7.98 -6.44
N ARG A 159 -20.23 -6.68 -6.75
CA ARG A 159 -19.81 -6.19 -8.07
C ARG A 159 -18.34 -6.48 -8.35
N HIS A 160 -17.46 -6.33 -7.35
CA HIS A 160 -16.04 -6.67 -7.49
C HIS A 160 -15.85 -8.16 -7.81
N THR A 161 -16.52 -9.03 -7.04
CA THR A 161 -16.44 -10.49 -7.24
C THR A 161 -16.99 -10.91 -8.61
N GLN A 162 -18.12 -10.34 -9.05
CA GLN A 162 -18.66 -10.60 -10.38
C GLN A 162 -17.69 -10.18 -11.49
N LEU A 163 -17.06 -9.01 -11.37
CA LEU A 163 -16.10 -8.52 -12.34
C LEU A 163 -14.84 -9.40 -12.39
N ALA A 164 -14.28 -9.75 -11.24
CA ALA A 164 -13.12 -10.64 -11.14
C ALA A 164 -13.41 -12.01 -11.77
N ASN A 165 -14.57 -12.59 -11.46
CA ASN A 165 -15.01 -13.86 -12.05
C ASN A 165 -15.17 -13.77 -13.58
N HIS A 166 -15.72 -12.67 -14.08
CA HIS A 166 -15.84 -12.45 -15.52
C HIS A 166 -14.48 -12.35 -16.21
N CYS A 167 -13.47 -11.82 -15.52
CA CYS A 167 -12.09 -11.73 -16.00
C CYS A 167 -11.26 -13.00 -15.73
N GLY A 168 -11.81 -14.04 -15.13
CA GLY A 168 -11.04 -15.25 -14.83
C GLY A 168 -9.96 -15.03 -13.77
N VAL A 169 -10.15 -14.12 -12.82
CA VAL A 169 -9.26 -13.92 -11.64
C VAL A 169 -10.05 -14.10 -10.33
N ASP A 170 -9.40 -14.57 -9.26
CA ASP A 170 -10.06 -14.72 -7.96
C ASP A 170 -9.95 -13.41 -7.16
N LEU A 171 -10.98 -13.05 -6.39
CA LEU A 171 -10.99 -11.83 -5.60
C LEU A 171 -11.66 -12.03 -4.25
N ASP A 172 -11.03 -11.49 -3.21
CA ASP A 172 -11.59 -11.41 -1.86
C ASP A 172 -11.30 -10.04 -1.22
N HIS A 173 -11.85 -9.79 -0.04
CA HIS A 173 -11.77 -8.53 0.67
C HIS A 173 -11.24 -8.73 2.08
N LEU A 174 -10.09 -8.13 2.36
CA LEU A 174 -9.42 -8.23 3.66
C LEU A 174 -9.53 -6.92 4.43
N HIS A 175 -10.02 -6.99 5.67
CA HIS A 175 -9.87 -5.89 6.61
C HIS A 175 -8.53 -6.01 7.35
N ARG A 176 -7.78 -4.92 7.45
CA ARG A 176 -6.45 -4.88 8.06
C ARG A 176 -6.38 -3.78 9.11
N SER A 177 -5.81 -4.10 10.24
CA SER A 177 -5.52 -3.11 11.29
C SER A 177 -4.03 -2.79 11.30
N MET A 178 -3.72 -1.54 11.58
CA MET A 178 -2.34 -1.09 11.73
C MET A 178 -1.78 -1.60 13.06
N ILE A 179 -0.51 -1.98 13.06
CA ILE A 179 0.27 -2.33 14.24
C ILE A 179 1.38 -1.32 14.45
N ASP A 180 1.93 -1.27 15.67
CA ASP A 180 3.23 -0.62 15.89
C ASP A 180 4.28 -1.31 15.03
N ASN A 181 5.10 -0.50 14.35
CA ASN A 181 6.07 -1.01 13.42
C ASN A 181 7.22 -1.72 14.17
N PRO A 182 7.38 -3.04 14.01
CA PRO A 182 8.47 -3.77 14.68
C PRO A 182 9.86 -3.36 14.16
N ASP A 183 9.92 -2.81 12.94
CA ASP A 183 11.16 -2.37 12.30
C ASP A 183 11.49 -0.90 12.59
N LEU A 184 10.71 -0.24 13.46
CA LEU A 184 10.86 1.19 13.74
C LEU A 184 12.27 1.48 14.28
N THR A 185 13.06 2.19 13.48
CA THR A 185 14.35 2.70 13.94
C THR A 185 14.11 3.86 14.88
N THR A 186 14.45 3.69 16.15
CA THR A 186 14.57 4.80 17.09
C THR A 186 15.83 5.58 16.71
N MET A 187 15.70 6.59 15.86
CA MET A 187 16.78 7.57 15.68
C MET A 187 16.97 8.30 17.02
N PRO A 188 18.22 8.49 17.49
CA PRO A 188 18.54 9.25 18.70
C PRO A 188 18.13 10.72 18.59
#